data_AF-A0A847ZQY2-F1
#
_entry.id   AF-A0A847ZQY2-F1
#
_cell.length_a   1.000
_cell.length_b   1.000
_cell.length_c   1.000
_cell.angle_alpha   90.00
_cell.angle_beta   90.00
_cell.angle_gamma   90.00
#
_symmetry.space_group_name_H-M   'P 1'
#
loop_
_entity.id
_entity.type
_entity.pdbx_description
1 polymer ?
#
loop_
_entity_poly.entity_id
_entity_poly.type
_entity_poly.pdbx_seq_one_letter_code
_entity_poly.pdbx_strand_id
1 'polypeptide(L)'
;MASLPTEKLDRILERFAGVEHGLSSGATGEAFVKLSKDYAELEPAAKTARELQAAYAEMRGLDEMTAAGGELAGMAAEERPLLNDKISQLEHRMRLLLLPKDAADERNVILEVRAGTGGDEAAIFAGDLFRMYQRYAASQGWRVEVISASDGEHGGYKEVIANIFGAGAYAKMKFESGVHRVQRVPNTETQGRIHTSAATVAVLPEAEEVDIKIEDKDLRIDVFRSS
;
A
#
# COMPACT_ATOMS: atom_id res chain seq x y z
N MET A 1 18.81 18.22 5.03
CA MET A 1 18.68 16.78 4.71
C MET A 1 19.66 16.47 3.59
N ALA A 2 20.26 15.28 3.56
CA ALA A 2 21.22 14.93 2.49
C ALA A 2 20.49 14.82 1.14
N SER A 3 20.99 15.51 0.11
CA SER A 3 20.47 15.43 -1.25
C SER A 3 20.52 14.00 -1.79
N LEU A 4 19.59 13.65 -2.69
CA LEU A 4 19.60 12.35 -3.34
C LEU A 4 20.75 12.28 -4.36
N PRO A 5 21.58 11.21 -4.37
CA PRO A 5 22.66 11.09 -5.35
C PRO A 5 22.12 11.05 -6.78
N THR A 6 22.64 11.91 -7.66
CA THR A 6 22.23 12.01 -9.07
C THR A 6 22.32 10.67 -9.80
N GLU A 7 23.37 9.89 -9.52
CA GLU A 7 23.57 8.54 -10.10
C GLU A 7 22.38 7.60 -9.86
N LYS A 8 21.68 7.71 -8.73
CA LYS A 8 20.50 6.88 -8.46
C LYS A 8 19.31 7.28 -9.33
N LEU A 9 19.17 8.58 -9.62
CA LEU A 9 18.12 9.10 -10.49
C LEU A 9 18.39 8.64 -11.93
N ASP A 10 19.65 8.75 -12.38
CA ASP A 10 20.07 8.33 -13.72
C ASP A 10 19.77 6.84 -13.95
N ARG A 11 20.12 5.97 -12.99
CA ARG A 11 19.80 4.53 -13.08
C ARG A 11 18.31 4.24 -13.22
N ILE A 12 17.44 5.03 -12.58
CA ILE A 12 15.99 4.86 -12.67
C ILE A 12 15.49 5.26 -14.05
N LEU A 13 16.02 6.37 -14.58
CA LEU A 13 15.70 6.84 -15.93
C LEU A 13 16.20 5.87 -17.00
N GLU A 14 17.40 5.32 -16.85
CA GLU A 14 17.95 4.29 -17.73
C GLU A 14 17.08 3.03 -17.73
N ARG A 15 16.69 2.54 -16.53
CA ARG A 15 15.81 1.38 -16.42
C ARG A 15 14.45 1.65 -17.07
N PHE A 16 13.86 2.81 -16.83
CA PHE A 16 12.58 3.19 -17.42
C PHE A 16 12.65 3.29 -18.96
N ALA A 17 13.69 3.92 -19.49
CA ALA A 17 13.93 3.99 -20.93
C ALA A 17 14.09 2.60 -21.57
N GLY A 18 14.72 1.66 -20.86
CA GLY A 18 14.81 0.25 -21.30
C GLY A 18 13.44 -0.41 -21.42
N VAL A 19 12.53 -0.17 -20.47
CA VAL A 19 11.15 -0.69 -20.52
C VAL A 19 10.33 -0.03 -21.62
N GLU A 20 10.44 1.30 -21.79
CA GLU A 20 9.81 2.05 -22.90
C GLU A 20 10.26 1.51 -24.26
N HIS A 21 11.55 1.23 -24.42
CA HIS A 21 12.10 0.64 -25.63
C HIS A 21 11.55 -0.77 -25.87
N GLY A 22 11.45 -1.60 -24.82
CA GLY A 22 10.87 -2.94 -24.91
C GLY A 22 9.41 -2.93 -25.36
N LEU A 23 8.59 -2.00 -24.87
CA LEU A 23 7.20 -1.85 -25.28
C LEU A 23 7.06 -1.37 -26.72
N SER A 24 7.87 -0.39 -27.12
CA SER A 24 7.83 0.19 -28.48
C SER A 24 8.43 -0.72 -29.56
N SER A 25 9.31 -1.67 -29.19
CA SER A 25 9.97 -2.61 -30.11
C SER A 25 9.14 -3.85 -30.48
N GLY A 26 7.87 -3.92 -30.05
CA GLY A 26 6.93 -4.96 -30.50
C GLY A 26 6.85 -6.19 -29.60
N ALA A 27 7.04 -6.04 -28.29
CA ALA A 27 6.76 -7.11 -27.33
C ALA A 27 5.32 -7.63 -27.46
N THR A 28 5.13 -8.94 -27.41
CA THR A 28 3.81 -9.59 -27.52
C THR A 28 3.60 -10.64 -26.43
N GLY A 29 2.34 -11.03 -26.20
CA GLY A 29 1.97 -12.06 -25.22
C GLY A 29 2.38 -11.71 -23.79
N GLU A 30 2.93 -12.68 -23.06
CA GLU A 30 3.34 -12.54 -21.67
C GLU A 30 4.40 -11.44 -21.46
N ALA A 31 5.32 -11.27 -22.42
CA ALA A 31 6.35 -10.25 -22.35
C ALA A 31 5.76 -8.83 -22.38
N PHE A 32 4.72 -8.61 -23.19
CA PHE A 32 4.00 -7.34 -23.23
C PHE A 32 3.31 -7.05 -21.91
N VAL A 33 2.63 -8.05 -21.33
CA VAL A 33 1.93 -7.91 -20.03
C VAL A 33 2.93 -7.54 -18.93
N LYS A 34 4.07 -8.24 -18.88
CA LYS A 34 5.11 -7.97 -17.88
C LYS A 34 5.70 -6.57 -18.03
N LEU A 35 6.11 -6.19 -19.25
CA LEU A 35 6.66 -4.86 -19.51
C LEU A 35 5.64 -3.74 -19.25
N SER A 36 4.36 -3.97 -19.51
CA SER A 36 3.30 -3.00 -19.21
C SER A 36 3.15 -2.77 -17.70
N LYS A 37 3.26 -3.83 -16.89
CA LYS A 37 3.28 -3.73 -15.42
C LYS A 37 4.52 -2.98 -14.94
N ASP A 38 5.71 -3.39 -15.40
CA ASP A 38 6.97 -2.74 -15.06
C ASP A 38 6.97 -1.25 -15.41
N TYR A 39 6.39 -0.88 -16.56
CA TYR A 39 6.22 0.51 -16.98
C TYR A 39 5.35 1.29 -15.99
N ALA A 40 4.15 0.77 -15.67
CA ALA A 40 3.22 1.43 -14.76
C ALA A 40 3.82 1.60 -13.35
N GLU A 41 4.66 0.67 -12.91
CA GLU A 41 5.36 0.75 -11.63
C GLU A 41 6.49 1.78 -11.61
N LEU A 42 7.27 1.86 -12.70
CA LEU A 42 8.45 2.73 -12.77
C LEU A 42 8.11 4.17 -13.18
N GLU A 43 7.02 4.39 -13.91
CA GLU A 43 6.62 5.70 -14.43
C GLU A 43 6.55 6.80 -13.36
N PRO A 44 5.95 6.59 -12.17
CA PRO A 44 5.92 7.61 -11.13
C PRO A 44 7.32 8.01 -10.65
N ALA A 45 8.22 7.05 -10.47
CA ALA A 45 9.60 7.29 -10.04
C ALA A 45 10.41 7.98 -11.13
N ALA A 46 10.26 7.57 -12.40
CA ALA A 46 10.92 8.19 -13.53
C ALA A 46 10.47 9.65 -13.73
N LYS A 47 9.16 9.92 -13.62
CA LYS A 47 8.62 11.28 -13.72
C LYS A 47 9.16 12.19 -12.60
N THR A 48 9.11 11.73 -11.35
CA THR A 48 9.66 12.50 -10.22
C THR A 48 11.18 12.69 -10.34
N ALA A 49 11.93 11.69 -10.85
CA ALA A 49 13.35 11.84 -11.12
C ALA A 49 13.66 12.92 -12.17
N ARG A 50 12.91 12.97 -13.28
CA ARG A 50 13.04 14.03 -14.31
C ARG A 50 12.76 15.42 -13.73
N GLU A 51 11.66 15.56 -12.97
CA GLU A 51 11.29 16.81 -12.31
C GLU A 51 12.38 17.29 -11.33
N LEU A 52 12.97 16.37 -10.58
CA LEU A 52 14.03 16.66 -9.62
C LEU A 52 15.34 17.05 -10.32
N GLN A 53 15.72 16.37 -11.41
CA GLN A 53 16.89 16.73 -12.22
C GLN A 53 16.75 18.13 -12.83
N ALA A 54 15.56 18.46 -13.35
CA ALA A 54 15.26 19.78 -13.87
C ALA A 54 15.37 20.85 -12.76
N ALA A 55 14.80 20.60 -11.58
CA ALA A 55 14.89 21.52 -10.45
C ALA A 55 16.34 21.71 -9.95
N TYR A 56 17.16 20.66 -9.94
CA TYR A 56 18.59 20.79 -9.62
C TYR A 56 19.40 21.55 -10.70
N ALA A 57 19.00 21.47 -11.96
CA ALA A 57 19.61 22.25 -13.03
C ALA A 57 19.21 23.74 -12.92
N GLU A 58 17.93 24.00 -12.64
CA GLU A 58 17.39 25.34 -12.38
C GLU A 58 18.09 26.01 -11.18
N MET A 59 18.27 25.28 -10.08
CA MET A 59 18.97 25.78 -8.90
C MET A 59 20.43 26.13 -9.21
N ARG A 60 21.13 25.31 -10.00
CA ARG A 60 22.48 25.64 -10.47
C ARG A 60 22.51 26.91 -11.31
N GLY A 61 21.52 27.12 -12.17
CA GLY A 61 21.37 28.35 -12.95
C GLY A 61 21.16 29.58 -12.05
N LEU A 62 20.31 29.48 -11.02
CA LEU A 62 20.12 30.56 -10.05
C LEU A 62 21.39 30.87 -9.24
N ASP A 63 22.17 29.84 -8.91
CA ASP A 63 23.44 29.98 -8.21
C ASP A 63 24.48 30.73 -9.07
N GLU A 64 24.55 30.41 -10.35
CA GLU A 64 25.40 31.10 -11.32
C GLU A 64 24.98 32.57 -11.52
N MET A 65 23.66 32.84 -11.62
CA MET A 65 23.13 34.21 -11.72
C MET A 65 23.42 35.04 -10.46
N THR A 66 23.30 34.42 -9.28
CA THR A 66 23.62 35.06 -8.00
C THR A 66 25.12 35.41 -7.95
N ALA A 67 25.99 34.50 -8.42
CA ALA A 67 27.43 34.70 -8.47
C ALA A 67 27.85 35.76 -9.51
N ALA A 68 27.11 35.92 -10.60
CA ALA A 68 27.36 36.93 -11.64
C ALA A 68 27.07 38.37 -11.18
N GLY A 69 26.23 38.54 -10.15
CA GLY A 69 25.93 39.84 -9.55
C GLY A 69 24.98 40.72 -10.36
N GLY A 70 24.78 41.96 -9.90
CA GLY A 70 23.91 42.94 -10.56
C GLY A 70 22.42 42.72 -10.29
N GLU A 71 21.56 43.31 -11.13
CA GLU A 71 20.10 43.29 -10.99
C GLU A 71 19.52 41.85 -11.04
N LEU A 72 20.13 40.97 -11.84
CA LEU A 72 19.76 39.56 -11.96
C LEU A 72 20.00 38.74 -10.68
N ALA A 73 20.97 39.13 -9.85
CA ALA A 73 21.24 38.44 -8.59
C ALA A 73 20.14 38.67 -7.55
N GLY A 74 19.47 39.84 -7.58
CA GLY A 74 18.32 40.13 -6.73
C GLY A 74 17.13 39.23 -7.06
N MET A 75 16.81 39.08 -8.36
CA MET A 75 15.75 38.19 -8.84
C MET A 75 16.04 36.72 -8.49
N ALA A 76 17.27 36.27 -8.68
CA ALA A 76 17.67 34.90 -8.33
C ALA A 76 17.56 34.61 -6.82
N ALA A 77 17.85 35.60 -5.96
CA ALA A 77 17.72 35.45 -4.52
C ALA A 77 16.25 35.31 -4.05
N GLU A 78 15.30 35.93 -4.76
CA GLU A 78 13.87 35.82 -4.46
C GLU A 78 13.27 34.47 -4.91
N GLU A 79 13.76 33.89 -6.01
CA GLU A 79 13.27 32.61 -6.54
C GLU A 79 13.84 31.38 -5.81
N ARG A 80 15.08 31.47 -5.30
CA ARG A 80 15.79 30.37 -4.61
C ARG A 80 14.98 29.69 -3.48
N PRO A 81 14.33 30.42 -2.55
CA PRO A 81 13.54 29.80 -1.48
C PRO A 81 12.39 28.94 -2.00
N LEU A 82 11.68 29.41 -3.03
CA LEU A 82 10.56 28.68 -3.63
C LEU A 82 11.04 27.39 -4.32
N LEU A 83 12.15 27.49 -5.07
CA LEU A 83 12.73 26.33 -5.73
C LEU A 83 13.29 25.32 -4.73
N ASN A 84 13.87 25.79 -3.61
CA ASN A 84 14.38 24.92 -2.57
C ASN A 84 13.25 24.15 -1.83
N ASP A 85 12.09 24.77 -1.62
CA ASP A 85 10.91 24.09 -1.07
C ASP A 85 10.40 23.03 -2.05
N LYS A 86 10.30 23.38 -3.34
CA LYS A 86 9.93 22.43 -4.41
C LYS A 86 10.89 21.24 -4.47
N ILE A 87 12.20 21.47 -4.42
CA ILE A 87 13.22 20.41 -4.37
C ILE A 87 13.00 19.53 -3.14
N SER A 88 12.78 20.13 -1.97
CA SER A 88 12.57 19.38 -0.72
C SER A 88 11.34 18.46 -0.79
N GLN A 89 10.24 18.96 -1.37
CA GLN A 89 9.02 18.16 -1.60
C GLN A 89 9.25 17.02 -2.60
N LEU A 90 9.93 17.30 -3.71
CA LEU A 90 10.27 16.30 -4.73
C LEU A 90 11.24 15.23 -4.17
N GLU A 91 12.24 15.63 -3.38
CA GLU A 91 13.15 14.70 -2.71
C GLU A 91 12.41 13.79 -1.74
N HIS A 92 11.48 14.34 -0.96
CA HIS A 92 10.66 13.54 -0.04
C HIS A 92 9.81 12.53 -0.80
N ARG A 93 9.11 12.97 -1.86
CA ARG A 93 8.34 12.09 -2.73
C ARG A 93 9.21 11.00 -3.35
N MET A 94 10.39 11.35 -3.84
CA MET A 94 11.32 10.39 -4.43
C MET A 94 11.80 9.36 -3.41
N ARG A 95 12.14 9.78 -2.18
CA ARG A 95 12.52 8.85 -1.10
C ARG A 95 11.42 7.83 -0.81
N LEU A 96 10.14 8.23 -0.82
CA LEU A 96 9.02 7.32 -0.65
C LEU A 96 8.90 6.32 -1.81
N LEU A 97 9.09 6.79 -3.06
CA LEU A 97 9.03 5.93 -4.25
C LEU A 97 10.20 4.94 -4.34
N LEU A 98 11.33 5.25 -3.69
CA LEU A 98 12.51 4.39 -3.61
C LEU A 98 12.39 3.30 -2.53
N LEU A 99 11.36 3.34 -1.68
CA LEU A 99 11.15 2.29 -0.70
C LEU A 99 10.85 0.97 -1.43
N PRO A 100 11.50 -0.14 -1.04
CA PRO A 100 11.19 -1.44 -1.62
C PRO A 100 9.73 -1.76 -1.35
N LYS A 101 8.99 -2.07 -2.40
CA LYS A 101 7.64 -2.61 -2.28
C LYS A 101 7.71 -4.03 -1.76
N ASP A 102 6.81 -4.38 -0.85
CA ASP A 102 6.61 -5.77 -0.48
C ASP A 102 5.86 -6.48 -1.61
N ALA A 103 6.25 -7.71 -1.98
CA ALA A 103 5.51 -8.49 -2.97
C ALA A 103 4.04 -8.71 -2.56
N ALA A 104 3.76 -8.68 -1.25
CA ALA A 104 2.41 -8.76 -0.72
C ALA A 104 1.59 -7.47 -0.91
N ASP A 105 2.22 -6.31 -1.16
CA ASP A 105 1.54 -5.00 -1.21
C ASP A 105 0.49 -4.92 -2.33
N GLU A 106 0.69 -5.69 -3.41
CA GLU A 106 -0.22 -5.72 -4.56
C GLU A 106 -1.37 -6.73 -4.41
N ARG A 107 -1.33 -7.56 -3.37
CA ARG A 107 -2.31 -8.63 -3.18
C ARG A 107 -3.62 -8.08 -2.62
N ASN A 108 -4.69 -8.84 -2.89
CA ASN A 108 -5.97 -8.64 -2.21
C ASN A 108 -5.82 -8.92 -0.71
N VAL A 109 -6.85 -8.56 0.05
CA VAL A 109 -6.83 -8.65 1.51
C VAL A 109 -7.85 -9.67 2.00
N ILE A 110 -7.42 -10.54 2.90
CA ILE A 110 -8.29 -11.24 3.84
C ILE A 110 -8.39 -10.37 5.08
N LEU A 111 -9.59 -9.82 5.31
CA LEU A 111 -9.92 -9.05 6.50
C LEU A 111 -10.69 -9.94 7.46
N GLU A 112 -10.17 -10.10 8.67
CA GLU A 112 -10.82 -10.84 9.74
C GLU A 112 -11.03 -9.91 10.94
N VAL A 113 -12.28 -9.74 11.36
CA VAL A 113 -12.66 -8.96 12.54
C VAL A 113 -13.30 -9.89 13.56
N ARG A 114 -12.74 -9.95 14.78
CA ARG A 114 -13.30 -10.73 15.89
C ARG A 114 -13.62 -9.85 17.09
N ALA A 115 -14.70 -10.19 17.78
CA ALA A 115 -15.00 -9.63 19.08
C ALA A 115 -13.95 -10.08 20.11
N GLY A 116 -13.46 -9.14 20.92
CA GLY A 116 -12.56 -9.39 22.03
C GLY A 116 -13.27 -9.26 23.38
N THR A 117 -12.61 -8.59 24.33
CA THR A 117 -13.19 -8.33 25.66
C THR A 117 -14.35 -7.33 25.57
N GLY A 118 -15.47 -7.63 26.22
CA GLY A 118 -16.66 -6.75 26.24
C GLY A 118 -17.98 -7.45 25.90
N GLY A 119 -17.95 -8.76 25.62
CA GLY A 119 -19.17 -9.55 25.38
C GLY A 119 -19.94 -9.05 24.16
N ASP A 120 -21.25 -8.88 24.30
CA ASP A 120 -22.12 -8.36 23.24
C ASP A 120 -21.68 -6.99 22.70
N GLU A 121 -21.16 -6.13 23.57
CA GLU A 121 -20.67 -4.81 23.12
C GLU A 121 -19.44 -4.94 22.22
N ALA A 122 -18.57 -5.93 22.47
CA ALA A 122 -17.44 -6.21 21.60
C ALA A 122 -17.91 -6.73 20.22
N ALA A 123 -19.00 -7.52 20.18
CA ALA A 123 -19.57 -7.98 18.92
C ALA A 123 -20.19 -6.83 18.11
N ILE A 124 -20.92 -5.93 18.77
CA ILE A 124 -21.45 -4.71 18.13
C ILE A 124 -20.29 -3.85 17.60
N PHE A 125 -19.23 -3.68 18.38
CA PHE A 125 -18.05 -2.92 17.96
C PHE A 125 -17.30 -3.57 16.79
N ALA A 126 -17.18 -4.90 16.76
CA ALA A 126 -16.66 -5.64 15.60
C ALA A 126 -17.51 -5.39 14.34
N GLY A 127 -18.83 -5.32 14.48
CA GLY A 127 -19.74 -4.93 13.40
C GLY A 127 -19.53 -3.49 12.92
N ASP A 128 -19.29 -2.55 13.85
CA ASP A 128 -18.97 -1.15 13.51
C ASP A 128 -17.66 -1.06 12.72
N LEU A 129 -16.60 -1.76 13.15
CA LEU A 129 -15.32 -1.84 12.46
C LEU A 129 -15.49 -2.44 11.06
N PHE A 130 -16.19 -3.57 10.94
CA PHE A 130 -16.42 -4.19 9.65
C PHE A 130 -17.16 -3.27 8.69
N ARG A 131 -18.21 -2.58 9.16
CA ARG A 131 -18.95 -1.59 8.38
C ARG A 131 -18.07 -0.39 7.98
N MET A 132 -17.17 0.05 8.86
CA MET A 132 -16.18 1.09 8.55
C MET A 132 -15.28 0.65 7.39
N TYR A 133 -14.73 -0.56 7.45
CA TYR A 133 -13.87 -1.10 6.40
C TYR A 133 -14.61 -1.34 5.08
N GLN A 134 -15.87 -1.79 5.11
CA GLN A 134 -16.70 -1.89 3.90
C GLN A 134 -16.88 -0.53 3.22
N ARG A 135 -17.15 0.53 3.99
CA ARG A 135 -17.27 1.89 3.45
C ARG A 135 -15.95 2.43 2.94
N TYR A 136 -14.86 2.16 3.65
CA TYR A 136 -13.51 2.53 3.20
C TYR A 136 -13.18 1.85 1.87
N ALA A 137 -13.39 0.54 1.76
CA ALA A 137 -13.19 -0.22 0.53
C ALA A 137 -14.01 0.36 -0.64
N ALA A 138 -15.30 0.65 -0.41
CA ALA A 138 -16.15 1.28 -1.42
C ALA A 138 -15.60 2.65 -1.88
N SER A 139 -15.08 3.48 -0.95
CA SER A 139 -14.47 4.77 -1.29
C SER A 139 -13.20 4.66 -2.15
N GLN A 140 -12.51 3.52 -2.06
CA GLN A 140 -11.33 3.20 -2.85
C GLN A 140 -11.69 2.48 -4.17
N GLY A 141 -12.97 2.20 -4.42
CA GLY A 141 -13.43 1.40 -5.56
C GLY A 141 -13.13 -0.10 -5.43
N TRP A 142 -12.83 -0.58 -4.22
CA TRP A 142 -12.56 -1.99 -3.95
C TRP A 142 -13.86 -2.76 -3.72
N ARG A 143 -13.84 -4.03 -4.09
CA ARG A 143 -14.97 -4.95 -3.92
C ARG A 143 -14.77 -5.78 -2.65
N VAL A 144 -15.79 -5.87 -1.81
CA VAL A 144 -15.76 -6.67 -0.57
C VAL A 144 -16.70 -7.86 -0.72
N GLU A 145 -16.21 -9.07 -0.45
CA GLU A 145 -17.00 -10.31 -0.43
C GLU A 145 -16.85 -10.99 0.94
N VAL A 146 -17.96 -11.22 1.64
CA VAL A 146 -17.94 -11.94 2.92
C VAL A 146 -17.75 -13.45 2.65
N ILE A 147 -16.77 -14.05 3.31
CA ILE A 147 -16.47 -15.48 3.23
C ILE A 147 -17.22 -16.23 4.32
N SER A 148 -17.16 -15.72 5.55
CA SER A 148 -17.77 -16.32 6.74
C SER A 148 -18.18 -15.22 7.71
N ALA A 149 -19.28 -15.42 8.41
CA ALA A 149 -19.71 -14.54 9.48
C ALA A 149 -20.40 -15.35 10.58
N SER A 150 -20.11 -14.98 11.82
CA SER A 150 -20.77 -15.47 13.03
C SER A 150 -21.37 -14.28 13.76
N ASP A 151 -22.69 -14.20 13.82
CA ASP A 151 -23.40 -13.07 14.41
C ASP A 151 -23.25 -13.02 15.94
N GLY A 152 -23.30 -11.79 16.47
CA GLY A 152 -23.45 -11.54 17.90
C GLY A 152 -24.88 -11.79 18.38
N GLU A 153 -25.07 -12.13 19.66
CA GLU A 153 -26.40 -12.41 20.22
C GLU A 153 -27.30 -11.17 20.24
N HIS A 154 -26.71 -9.99 20.45
CA HIS A 154 -27.40 -8.70 20.47
C HIS A 154 -27.02 -7.79 19.29
N GLY A 155 -26.52 -8.39 18.20
CA GLY A 155 -26.10 -7.70 16.98
C GLY A 155 -24.58 -7.56 16.82
N GLY A 156 -24.17 -7.12 15.64
CA GLY A 156 -22.76 -7.14 15.22
C GLY A 156 -22.26 -8.56 14.97
N TYR A 157 -20.96 -8.80 15.11
CA TYR A 157 -20.31 -10.07 14.78
C TYR A 157 -19.42 -10.56 15.91
N LYS A 158 -19.53 -11.84 16.27
CA LYS A 158 -18.48 -12.55 17.04
C LYS A 158 -17.23 -12.71 16.17
N GLU A 159 -17.41 -13.02 14.90
CA GLU A 159 -16.37 -13.14 13.87
C GLU A 159 -16.95 -12.76 12.51
N VAL A 160 -16.19 -12.03 11.68
CA VAL A 160 -16.49 -11.85 10.26
C VAL A 160 -15.20 -11.87 9.46
N ILE A 161 -15.20 -12.66 8.39
CA ILE A 161 -14.08 -12.84 7.46
C ILE A 161 -14.55 -12.40 6.08
N ALA A 162 -13.80 -11.52 5.43
CA ALA A 162 -14.11 -11.02 4.10
C ALA A 162 -12.86 -10.90 3.22
N ASN A 163 -13.04 -11.16 1.93
CA ASN A 163 -12.11 -10.82 0.88
C ASN A 163 -12.33 -9.38 0.43
N ILE A 164 -11.25 -8.61 0.28
CA ILE A 164 -11.26 -7.28 -0.31
C ILE A 164 -10.39 -7.29 -1.55
N PHE A 165 -11.02 -7.17 -2.71
CA PHE A 165 -10.40 -7.17 -4.02
C PHE A 165 -10.08 -5.75 -4.45
N GLY A 166 -8.79 -5.49 -4.72
CA GLY A 166 -8.34 -4.17 -5.14
C GLY A 166 -6.82 -4.07 -5.20
N ALA A 167 -6.32 -3.47 -6.28
CA ALA A 167 -4.89 -3.21 -6.42
C ALA A 167 -4.38 -2.31 -5.27
N GLY A 168 -3.34 -2.76 -4.57
CA GLY A 168 -2.75 -2.04 -3.45
C GLY A 168 -3.61 -2.04 -2.17
N ALA A 169 -4.63 -2.91 -2.08
CA ALA A 169 -5.48 -3.00 -0.89
C ALA A 169 -4.67 -3.39 0.35
N TYR A 170 -3.82 -4.41 0.24
CA TYR A 170 -2.99 -4.86 1.37
C TYR A 170 -2.00 -3.79 1.82
N ALA A 171 -1.33 -3.12 0.88
CA ALA A 171 -0.39 -2.04 1.18
C ALA A 171 -0.99 -0.95 2.09
N LYS A 172 -2.27 -0.63 1.89
CA LYS A 172 -2.99 0.38 2.69
C LYS A 172 -3.55 -0.19 3.99
N MET A 173 -4.08 -1.42 3.97
CA MET A 173 -4.76 -2.01 5.13
C MET A 173 -3.82 -2.70 6.11
N LYS A 174 -2.57 -3.01 5.76
CA LYS A 174 -1.63 -3.76 6.64
C LYS A 174 -1.38 -3.11 8.00
N PHE A 175 -1.63 -1.81 8.12
CA PHE A 175 -1.49 -1.05 9.36
C PHE A 175 -2.70 -1.15 10.29
N GLU A 176 -3.81 -1.72 9.81
CA GLU A 176 -5.05 -1.89 10.57
C GLU A 176 -5.02 -3.16 11.44
N SER A 177 -4.06 -4.05 11.21
CA SER A 177 -3.86 -5.26 12.00
C SER A 177 -3.53 -4.93 13.46
N GLY A 178 -4.33 -5.45 14.39
CA GLY A 178 -4.10 -5.28 15.82
C GLY A 178 -5.37 -5.28 16.65
N VAL A 179 -5.23 -4.80 17.89
CA VAL A 179 -6.34 -4.66 18.83
C VAL A 179 -6.89 -3.25 18.77
N HIS A 180 -8.18 -3.15 18.48
CA HIS A 180 -8.93 -1.90 18.46
C HIS A 180 -9.72 -1.77 19.76
N ARG A 181 -9.64 -0.60 20.40
CA ARG A 181 -10.28 -0.33 21.70
C ARG A 181 -11.36 0.72 21.56
N VAL A 182 -12.51 0.50 22.20
CA VAL A 182 -13.61 1.46 22.28
C VAL A 182 -13.99 1.74 23.73
N GLN A 183 -14.35 3.00 24.02
CA GLN A 183 -14.89 3.42 25.31
C GLN A 183 -16.19 4.18 25.06
N ARG A 184 -17.33 3.58 25.42
CA ARG A 184 -18.65 4.20 25.29
C ARG A 184 -19.64 3.58 26.28
N VAL A 185 -20.83 4.17 26.39
CA VAL A 185 -21.96 3.51 27.06
C VAL A 185 -22.48 2.43 26.12
N PRO A 186 -22.42 1.14 26.50
CA PRO A 186 -22.91 0.06 25.65
C PRO A 186 -24.40 0.17 25.36
N ASN A 187 -24.83 -0.33 24.22
CA ASN A 187 -26.26 -0.41 23.91
C ASN A 187 -26.99 -1.40 24.85
N THR A 188 -26.26 -2.31 25.48
CA THR A 188 -26.76 -3.30 26.43
C THR A 188 -26.75 -2.82 27.90
N GLU A 189 -26.31 -1.59 28.19
CA GLU A 189 -26.20 -1.05 29.55
C GLU A 189 -27.37 -0.11 29.88
N THR A 190 -28.01 -0.31 31.04
CA THR A 190 -29.21 0.45 31.48
C THR A 190 -28.86 1.65 32.36
N GLN A 191 -27.72 1.65 33.05
CA GLN A 191 -27.33 2.68 34.04
C GLN A 191 -26.46 3.80 33.47
N GLY A 192 -26.18 3.81 32.16
CA GLY A 192 -25.40 4.86 31.51
C GLY A 192 -23.90 4.83 31.84
N ARG A 193 -23.38 3.68 32.30
CA ARG A 193 -21.95 3.52 32.61
C ARG A 193 -21.12 3.35 31.34
N ILE A 194 -19.94 3.95 31.34
CA ILE A 194 -18.97 3.78 30.26
C ILE A 194 -18.21 2.48 30.47
N HIS A 195 -18.25 1.59 29.47
CA HIS A 195 -17.44 0.38 29.45
C HIS A 195 -16.30 0.52 28.44
N THR A 196 -15.22 -0.21 28.68
CA THR A 196 -14.13 -0.38 27.73
C THR A 196 -14.25 -1.76 27.10
N SER A 197 -14.37 -1.80 25.78
CA SER A 197 -14.43 -3.05 25.00
C SER A 197 -13.30 -3.06 23.96
N ALA A 198 -13.02 -4.23 23.40
CA ALA A 198 -12.01 -4.40 22.37
C ALA A 198 -12.46 -5.39 21.29
N ALA A 199 -11.93 -5.23 20.09
CA ALA A 199 -12.05 -6.15 18.97
C ALA A 199 -10.68 -6.31 18.30
N THR A 200 -10.43 -7.47 17.70
CA THR A 200 -9.19 -7.71 16.93
C THR A 200 -9.49 -7.60 15.46
N VAL A 201 -8.59 -6.96 14.73
CA VAL A 201 -8.59 -6.94 13.27
C VAL A 201 -7.30 -7.63 12.82
N ALA A 202 -7.42 -8.62 11.94
CA ALA A 202 -6.30 -9.22 11.25
C ALA A 202 -6.44 -8.93 9.75
N VAL A 203 -5.36 -8.44 9.17
CA VAL A 203 -5.23 -8.13 7.75
C VAL A 203 -4.13 -9.02 7.19
N LEU A 204 -4.50 -9.94 6.32
CA LEU A 204 -3.58 -10.88 5.69
C LEU A 204 -3.61 -10.68 4.17
N PRO A 205 -2.49 -10.83 3.46
CA PRO A 205 -2.51 -10.85 2.00
C PRO A 205 -3.16 -12.16 1.54
N GLU A 206 -4.02 -12.09 0.53
CA GLU A 206 -4.57 -13.29 -0.12
C GLU A 206 -3.41 -14.18 -0.59
N ALA A 207 -3.45 -15.46 -0.22
CA ALA A 207 -2.42 -16.42 -0.65
C ALA A 207 -2.63 -16.75 -2.12
N GLU A 208 -1.54 -16.83 -2.88
CA GLU A 208 -1.59 -17.46 -4.21
C GLU A 208 -1.81 -18.95 -4.00
N GLU A 209 -2.81 -19.53 -4.68
CA GLU A 209 -2.93 -20.97 -4.77
C GLU A 209 -1.69 -21.51 -5.48
N VAL A 210 -0.82 -22.17 -4.71
CA VAL A 210 0.32 -22.89 -5.27
C VAL A 210 -0.22 -24.22 -5.74
N ASP A 211 -0.28 -24.42 -7.05
CA ASP A 211 -0.60 -25.72 -7.64
C ASP A 211 0.60 -26.65 -7.43
N ILE A 212 0.59 -27.41 -6.31
CA ILE A 212 1.65 -28.34 -5.96
C ILE A 212 1.40 -29.63 -6.73
N LYS A 213 2.09 -29.76 -7.86
CA LYS A 213 2.13 -31.02 -8.60
C LYS A 213 3.00 -32.02 -7.86
N ILE A 214 2.38 -33.03 -7.25
CA ILE A 214 3.08 -34.18 -6.66
C ILE A 214 3.50 -35.10 -7.80
N GLU A 215 4.79 -35.28 -7.99
CA GLU A 215 5.33 -36.20 -9.00
C GLU A 215 5.48 -37.61 -8.40
N ASP A 216 5.16 -38.64 -9.19
CA ASP A 216 5.19 -40.05 -8.73
C ASP A 216 6.55 -40.49 -8.17
N LYS A 217 7.64 -39.87 -8.65
CA LYS A 217 9.01 -40.12 -8.18
C LYS A 217 9.24 -39.72 -6.71
N ASP A 218 8.43 -38.79 -6.21
CA ASP A 218 8.51 -38.28 -4.83
C ASP A 218 7.60 -39.08 -3.88
N LEU A 219 6.83 -40.04 -4.42
CA LEU A 219 5.96 -40.93 -3.67
C LEU A 219 6.64 -42.27 -3.39
N ARG A 220 6.77 -42.61 -2.10
CA ARG A 220 7.02 -44.00 -1.69
C ARG A 220 5.68 -44.65 -1.37
N ILE A 221 5.31 -45.67 -2.14
CA ILE A 221 4.06 -46.41 -1.98
C ILE A 221 4.37 -47.78 -1.38
N ASP A 222 3.96 -47.99 -0.13
CA ASP A 222 4.06 -49.29 0.55
C ASP A 222 2.66 -49.95 0.61
N VAL A 223 2.56 -51.24 0.26
CA VAL A 223 1.29 -51.98 0.22
C VAL A 223 1.28 -53.07 1.29
N PHE A 224 0.21 -53.13 2.08
CA PHE A 224 0.00 -54.14 3.13
C PHE A 224 -1.35 -54.84 2.98
N ARG A 225 -1.51 -55.99 3.64
CA ARG A 225 -2.80 -56.70 3.71
C ARG A 225 -3.75 -55.94 4.63
N SER A 226 -5.01 -55.75 4.19
CA SER A 226 -6.07 -55.15 5.01
C SER A 226 -6.26 -55.97 6.29
N SER A 227 -6.26 -55.29 7.44
CA SER A 227 -6.66 -55.83 8.74
C SER A 227 -8.19 -55.87 8.87
#